data_AF-A0A7C5WSE2-F1
#
_entry.id   AF-A0A7C5WSE2-F1
#
_cell.length_a   1.000
_cell.length_b   1.000
_cell.length_c   1.000
_cell.angle_alpha   90.00
_cell.angle_beta   90.00
_cell.angle_gamma   90.00
#
_symmetry.space_group_name_H-M   'P 1'
#
loop_
_entity.id
_entity.type
_entity.pdbx_description
1 polymer ?
#
loop_
_entity_poly.entity_id
_entity_poly.type
_entity_poly.pdbx_seq_one_letter_code
_entity_poly.pdbx_strand_id
1 'polypeptide(L)'
;TLIGELSGSLAMGGVATAIILAAGGDARLAWGAWLVLAMRGLVAIRYARAQVRRAYGKPVSKISTFATAVLGVFALFLGAVWGVSPWLGMWAVLALAVYAVYMLERPPVTARHVGWSQMFFGWLVALLTALGIRVGW
;
A
#
# COMPACT_ATOMS: atom_id res chain seq x y z
N THR A 1 3.82 10.81 -13.59
CA THR A 1 5.08 10.06 -13.70
C THR A 1 5.12 8.98 -12.64
N LEU A 2 5.70 7.82 -12.94
CA LEU A 2 5.89 6.70 -12.00
C LEU A 2 6.89 7.07 -10.89
N ILE A 3 7.93 7.83 -11.24
CA ILE A 3 8.96 8.32 -10.31
C ILE A 3 8.33 9.07 -9.14
N GLY A 4 7.41 10.00 -9.39
CA GLY A 4 6.76 10.75 -8.30
C GLY A 4 5.90 9.88 -7.38
N GLU A 5 5.28 8.81 -7.91
CA GLU A 5 4.51 7.87 -7.10
C GLU A 5 5.43 7.04 -6.20
N LEU A 6 6.56 6.57 -6.76
CA LEU A 6 7.58 5.85 -6.02
C LEU A 6 8.21 6.73 -4.95
N SER A 7 8.75 7.90 -5.31
CA SER A 7 9.38 8.84 -4.37
C SER A 7 8.43 9.21 -3.22
N GLY A 8 7.17 9.54 -3.52
CA GLY A 8 6.19 9.87 -2.49
C GLY A 8 5.87 8.68 -1.58
N SER A 9 5.68 7.49 -2.15
CA SER A 9 5.39 6.29 -1.36
C SER A 9 6.57 5.86 -0.46
N LEU A 10 7.80 5.88 -0.98
CA LEU A 10 9.02 5.54 -0.24
C LEU A 10 9.29 6.56 0.88
N ALA A 11 9.07 7.86 0.60
CA ALA A 11 9.21 8.92 1.60
C ALA A 11 8.21 8.74 2.76
N MET A 12 6.95 8.38 2.46
CA MET A 12 5.96 8.07 3.51
C MET A 12 6.38 6.88 4.36
N GLY A 13 6.97 5.84 3.76
CA GLY A 13 7.57 4.72 4.50
C GLY A 13 8.59 5.20 5.54
N GLY A 14 9.41 6.20 5.20
CA GLY A 14 10.43 6.77 6.09
C GLY A 14 9.87 7.35 7.39
N VAL A 15 8.62 7.83 7.39
CA VAL A 15 7.95 8.34 8.60
C VAL A 15 7.73 7.21 9.61
N ALA A 16 7.28 6.03 9.16
CA ALA A 16 7.12 4.87 10.04
C ALA A 16 8.46 4.40 10.62
N THR A 17 9.50 4.37 9.79
CA THR A 17 10.88 4.05 10.23
C THR A 17 11.35 5.00 11.32
N ALA A 18 11.20 6.31 11.09
CA ALA A 18 11.63 7.33 12.05
C ALA A 18 10.89 7.21 13.38
N ILE A 19 9.58 6.98 13.35
CA ILE A 19 8.76 6.77 14.57
C ILE A 19 9.25 5.55 15.36
N ILE A 20 9.47 4.42 14.70
CA ILE A 20 9.89 3.17 15.36
C ILE A 20 11.27 3.31 15.97
N LEU A 21 12.24 3.85 15.22
CA LEU A 21 13.60 4.06 15.72
C LEU A 21 13.63 5.08 16.86
N ALA A 22 12.86 6.17 16.77
CA ALA A 22 12.76 7.15 17.84
C ALA A 22 12.13 6.58 19.12
N ALA A 23 11.27 5.57 19.00
CA ALA A 23 10.71 4.83 20.12
C ALA A 23 11.64 3.73 20.68
N GLY A 24 12.88 3.62 20.18
CA GLY A 24 13.84 2.59 20.59
C GLY A 24 13.60 1.20 19.99
N GLY A 25 12.75 1.11 18.96
CA GLY A 25 12.51 -0.14 18.23
C GLY A 25 13.72 -0.59 17.40
N ASP A 26 13.78 -1.88 17.08
CA ASP A 26 14.88 -2.43 16.29
C ASP A 26 14.81 -2.07 14.79
N ALA A 27 15.95 -2.18 14.10
CA ALA A 27 16.05 -1.85 12.68
C ALA A 27 15.21 -2.76 11.78
N ARG A 28 15.03 -4.03 12.14
CA ARG A 28 14.29 -5.03 11.34
C ARG A 28 12.81 -4.66 11.30
N LEU A 29 12.25 -4.31 12.44
CA LEU A 29 10.91 -3.80 12.62
C LEU A 29 10.70 -2.49 11.84
N ALA A 30 11.65 -1.57 11.93
CA ALA A 30 11.59 -0.29 11.23
C ALA A 30 11.58 -0.46 9.70
N TRP A 31 12.40 -1.37 9.17
CA TRP A 31 12.41 -1.73 7.74
C TRP A 31 11.15 -2.48 7.30
N GLY A 32 10.61 -3.35 8.14
CA GLY A 32 9.34 -4.04 7.87
C GLY A 32 8.18 -3.07 7.73
N ALA A 33 8.02 -2.17 8.70
CA ALA A 33 6.98 -1.14 8.66
C ALA A 33 7.17 -0.16 7.49
N TRP A 34 8.43 0.19 7.18
CA TRP A 34 8.76 0.98 6.00
C TRP A 34 8.26 0.32 4.72
N LEU A 35 8.57 -0.97 4.54
CA LEU A 35 8.24 -1.70 3.33
C LEU A 35 6.71 -1.80 3.16
N VAL A 36 5.98 -2.14 4.23
CA VAL A 36 4.52 -2.21 4.22
C VAL A 36 3.92 -0.86 3.83
N LEU A 37 4.34 0.21 4.49
CA LEU A 37 3.77 1.53 4.25
C LEU A 37 4.11 2.06 2.85
N ALA A 38 5.33 1.83 2.37
CA ALA A 38 5.76 2.19 1.03
C ALA A 38 4.94 1.44 -0.03
N MET A 39 4.81 0.12 0.08
CA MET A 39 4.05 -0.67 -0.90
C MET A 39 2.55 -0.33 -0.86
N ARG A 40 1.97 -0.13 0.33
CA ARG A 40 0.60 0.38 0.47
C ARG A 40 0.45 1.72 -0.25
N GLY A 41 1.38 2.65 -0.02
CA GLY A 41 1.39 3.97 -0.64
C GLY A 41 1.42 3.89 -2.16
N LEU A 42 2.29 3.05 -2.70
CA LEU A 42 2.43 2.83 -4.14
C LEU A 42 1.12 2.32 -4.77
N VAL A 43 0.51 1.28 -4.20
CA VAL A 43 -0.76 0.72 -4.68
C VAL A 43 -1.90 1.73 -4.55
N ALA A 44 -2.01 2.40 -3.39
CA ALA A 44 -3.03 3.39 -3.10
C ALA A 44 -2.99 4.60 -4.05
N ILE A 45 -1.81 5.19 -4.26
CA ILE A 45 -1.61 6.35 -5.14
C ILE A 45 -1.99 5.99 -6.57
N ARG A 46 -1.54 4.82 -7.05
CA ARG A 46 -1.81 4.38 -8.42
C ARG A 46 -3.29 4.14 -8.67
N TYR A 47 -3.98 3.52 -7.71
CA TYR A 47 -5.43 3.34 -7.73
C TYR A 47 -6.19 4.67 -7.70
N ALA A 48 -5.87 5.56 -6.75
CA ALA A 48 -6.53 6.85 -6.63
C ALA A 48 -6.36 7.69 -7.91
N ARG A 49 -5.15 7.74 -8.47
CA ARG A 49 -4.88 8.42 -9.73
C ARG A 49 -5.65 7.80 -10.90
N ALA A 50 -5.77 6.47 -10.94
CA ALA A 50 -6.57 5.79 -11.94
C ALA A 50 -8.05 6.19 -11.84
N GLN A 51 -8.64 6.19 -10.65
CA GLN A 51 -10.05 6.57 -10.46
C GLN A 51 -10.30 8.05 -10.79
N VAL A 52 -9.40 8.96 -10.38
CA VAL A 52 -9.49 10.38 -10.76
C VAL A 52 -9.46 10.53 -12.28
N ARG A 53 -8.53 9.88 -12.98
CA ARG A 53 -8.47 9.92 -14.45
C ARG A 53 -9.75 9.39 -15.09
N ARG A 54 -10.28 8.28 -14.59
CA ARG A 54 -11.54 7.68 -15.08
C ARG A 54 -12.74 8.59 -14.86
N ALA A 55 -12.81 9.29 -13.72
CA ALA A 55 -13.87 10.26 -13.43
C ALA A 55 -13.87 11.43 -14.42
N TYR A 56 -12.70 11.81 -14.95
CA TYR A 56 -12.56 12.81 -16.01
C TYR A 56 -12.57 12.23 -17.43
N GLY A 57 -13.00 10.97 -17.63
CA GLY A 57 -13.06 10.34 -18.95
C GLY A 57 -11.69 10.10 -19.62
N LYS A 58 -10.58 10.23 -18.88
CA LYS A 58 -9.23 10.05 -19.44
C LYS A 58 -8.89 8.56 -19.50
N PRO A 59 -8.17 8.11 -20.54
CA PRO A 59 -7.77 6.70 -20.67
C PRO A 59 -6.90 6.29 -19.49
N VAL A 60 -7.02 5.04 -19.05
CA VAL A 60 -6.22 4.46 -17.96
C VAL A 60 -5.70 3.10 -18.39
N SER A 61 -4.38 2.90 -18.24
CA SER A 61 -3.78 1.58 -18.42
C SER A 61 -4.11 0.69 -17.22
N LYS A 62 -5.01 -0.28 -17.45
CA LYS A 62 -5.33 -1.35 -16.47
C LYS A 62 -4.10 -2.20 -16.18
N ILE A 63 -3.34 -2.57 -17.22
CA ILE A 63 -2.11 -3.37 -17.11
C ILE A 63 -1.11 -2.71 -16.17
N SER A 64 -0.87 -1.41 -16.32
CA SER A 64 0.06 -0.69 -15.44
C SER A 64 -0.42 -0.70 -13.99
N THR A 65 -1.72 -0.56 -13.73
CA THR A 65 -2.26 -0.56 -12.37
C THR A 65 -2.18 -1.96 -11.74
N PHE A 66 -2.49 -2.99 -12.53
CA PHE A 66 -2.34 -4.39 -12.13
C PHE A 66 -0.88 -4.75 -11.83
N ALA A 67 0.06 -4.36 -12.71
CA ALA A 67 1.49 -4.60 -12.51
C ALA A 67 1.99 -3.97 -11.21
N THR A 68 1.60 -2.72 -10.91
CA THR A 68 1.97 -2.06 -9.64
C THR A 68 1.38 -2.77 -8.42
N ALA A 69 0.14 -3.24 -8.51
CA ALA A 69 -0.51 -4.00 -7.45
C ALA A 69 0.21 -5.33 -7.18
N VAL A 70 0.52 -6.08 -8.25
CA VAL A 70 1.27 -7.34 -8.16
C VAL A 70 2.67 -7.10 -7.60
N LEU A 71 3.40 -6.10 -8.10
CA LEU A 71 4.74 -5.77 -7.61
C LEU A 71 4.75 -5.39 -6.13
N GLY A 72 3.79 -4.58 -5.69
CA GLY A 72 3.68 -4.17 -4.28
C GLY A 72 3.41 -5.35 -3.35
N VAL A 73 2.47 -6.23 -3.72
CA VAL A 73 2.17 -7.44 -2.95
C VAL A 73 3.34 -8.41 -2.99
N PHE A 74 3.97 -8.61 -4.15
CA PHE A 74 5.09 -9.53 -4.31
C PHE A 74 6.31 -9.09 -3.49
N ALA A 75 6.61 -7.78 -3.45
CA ALA A 75 7.65 -7.24 -2.58
C ALA A 75 7.38 -7.53 -1.10
N LEU A 76 6.12 -7.42 -0.65
CA LEU A 76 5.74 -7.75 0.72
C LEU A 76 5.76 -9.24 1.00
N PHE A 77 5.41 -10.07 0.02
CA PHE A 77 5.53 -11.52 0.12
C PHE A 77 7.00 -11.93 0.31
N LEU A 78 7.91 -11.41 -0.51
CA LEU A 78 9.35 -11.64 -0.33
C LEU A 78 9.81 -11.11 1.04
N GLY A 79 9.36 -9.91 1.42
CA GLY A 79 9.61 -9.37 2.75
C GLY A 79 9.14 -10.30 3.86
N ALA A 80 7.99 -10.93 3.74
CA ALA A 80 7.46 -11.84 4.76
C ALA A 80 8.21 -13.17 4.81
N VAL A 81 8.52 -13.77 3.65
CA VAL A 81 9.28 -15.02 3.54
C VAL A 81 10.68 -14.88 4.17
N TRP A 82 11.32 -13.73 3.99
CA TRP A 82 12.65 -13.44 4.53
C TRP A 82 12.61 -12.93 5.98
N GLY A 83 11.41 -12.84 6.56
CA GLY A 83 11.22 -12.27 7.88
C GLY A 83 11.72 -10.83 7.95
N VAL A 84 11.36 -9.98 7.01
CA VAL A 84 11.58 -8.52 7.07
C VAL A 84 10.26 -7.80 7.33
N SER A 85 9.15 -8.30 6.78
CA SER A 85 7.81 -7.71 6.89
C SER A 85 6.82 -8.66 7.58
N PRO A 86 5.86 -8.15 8.37
CA PRO A 86 4.78 -8.97 8.93
C PRO A 86 3.86 -9.55 7.84
N TRP A 87 3.40 -10.79 8.02
CA TRP A 87 2.49 -11.47 7.09
C TRP A 87 1.13 -10.75 7.05
N LEU A 88 0.64 -10.30 8.19
CA LEU A 88 -0.63 -9.59 8.29
C LEU A 88 -0.62 -8.26 7.50
N GLY A 89 0.53 -7.57 7.45
CA GLY A 89 0.70 -6.39 6.60
C GLY A 89 0.59 -6.71 5.10
N MET A 90 1.18 -7.83 4.67
CA MET A 90 1.07 -8.32 3.29
C MET A 90 -0.38 -8.63 2.90
N TRP A 91 -1.12 -9.34 3.76
CA TRP A 91 -2.54 -9.65 3.52
C TRP A 91 -3.42 -8.40 3.43
N ALA A 92 -3.14 -7.39 4.27
CA ALA A 92 -3.87 -6.13 4.24
C ALA A 92 -3.66 -5.37 2.91
N VAL A 93 -2.41 -5.33 2.42
CA VAL A 93 -2.08 -4.70 1.14
C VAL A 93 -2.62 -5.52 -0.04
N LEU A 94 -2.64 -6.85 0.05
CA LEU A 94 -3.29 -7.70 -0.94
C LEU A 94 -4.79 -7.41 -1.03
N ALA A 95 -5.49 -7.22 0.10
CA ALA A 95 -6.90 -6.85 0.09
C ALA A 95 -7.14 -5.51 -0.64
N LEU A 96 -6.27 -4.50 -0.40
CA LEU A 96 -6.29 -3.24 -1.15
C LEU A 96 -6.01 -3.46 -2.65
N ALA A 97 -5.03 -4.28 -2.99
CA ALA A 97 -4.67 -4.59 -4.37
C ALA A 97 -5.83 -5.26 -5.14
N VAL A 98 -6.46 -6.27 -4.53
CA VAL A 98 -7.64 -6.95 -5.09
C VAL A 98 -8.78 -5.95 -5.28
N TYR A 99 -9.06 -5.13 -4.26
CA TYR A 99 -10.09 -4.09 -4.35
C TYR A 99 -9.79 -3.09 -5.48
N ALA A 100 -8.55 -2.65 -5.60
CA ALA A 100 -8.13 -1.70 -6.62
C ALA A 100 -8.34 -2.25 -8.04
N VAL A 101 -7.95 -3.51 -8.28
CA VAL A 101 -8.13 -4.17 -9.57
C VAL A 101 -9.62 -4.39 -9.86
N TYR A 102 -10.38 -4.87 -8.88
CA TYR A 102 -11.81 -5.08 -9.02
C TYR A 102 -12.57 -3.79 -9.39
N MET A 103 -12.25 -2.67 -8.74
CA MET A 103 -12.89 -1.38 -9.04
C MET A 103 -12.48 -0.78 -10.39
N LEU A 104 -11.44 -1.29 -11.06
CA LEU A 104 -11.14 -0.91 -12.44
C LEU A 104 -12.10 -1.52 -13.46
N GLU A 105 -12.74 -2.64 -13.12
CA GLU A 105 -13.76 -3.29 -13.94
C GLU A 105 -15.17 -2.71 -13.71
N ARG A 106 -15.36 -1.95 -12.64
CA ARG A 106 -16.62 -1.27 -12.32
C ARG A 106 -16.66 0.15 -12.89
N PRO A 107 -17.85 0.76 -13.04
CA PRO A 107 -17.97 2.17 -13.41
C PRO A 107 -17.15 3.09 -12.49
N PRO A 108 -16.68 4.25 -12.98
CA PRO A 108 -15.88 5.17 -12.18
C PRO A 108 -16.64 5.61 -10.92
N VAL A 109 -16.00 5.48 -9.75
CA VAL A 109 -16.57 5.89 -8.48
C VAL A 109 -16.24 7.36 -8.17
N THR A 110 -17.06 8.03 -7.37
CA THR A 110 -16.82 9.43 -6.99
C THR A 110 -15.58 9.58 -6.12
N ALA A 111 -14.94 10.75 -6.16
CA ALA A 111 -13.73 11.05 -5.38
C ALA A 111 -13.93 10.83 -3.87
N ARG A 112 -15.16 11.08 -3.35
CA ARG A 112 -15.53 10.79 -1.96
C ARG A 112 -15.41 9.30 -1.62
N HIS A 113 -15.90 8.41 -2.48
CA HIS A 113 -15.79 6.96 -2.26
C HIS A 113 -14.35 6.48 -2.33
N VAL A 114 -13.54 7.05 -3.24
CA VAL A 114 -12.10 6.78 -3.28
C VAL A 114 -11.47 7.15 -1.94
N GLY A 115 -11.68 8.38 -1.45
CA GLY A 115 -11.17 8.84 -0.16
C GLY A 115 -11.53 7.91 0.99
N TRP A 116 -12.82 7.59 1.14
CA TRP A 116 -13.30 6.67 2.19
C TRP A 116 -12.68 5.28 2.10
N SER A 117 -12.60 4.70 0.89
CA SER A 117 -11.93 3.40 0.70
C SER A 117 -10.46 3.46 1.11
N GLN A 118 -9.74 4.53 0.76
CA GLN A 118 -8.33 4.69 1.11
C GLN A 118 -8.10 4.91 2.60
N MET A 119 -9.02 5.58 3.30
CA MET A 119 -9.00 5.68 4.75
C MET A 119 -9.21 4.30 5.38
N PHE A 120 -10.25 3.57 4.98
CA PHE A 120 -10.52 2.22 5.47
C PHE A 120 -9.32 1.28 5.29
N PHE A 121 -8.78 1.17 4.07
CA PHE A 121 -7.59 0.34 3.82
C PHE A 121 -6.34 0.87 4.53
N GLY A 122 -6.23 2.19 4.74
CA GLY A 122 -5.17 2.78 5.56
C GLY A 122 -5.22 2.27 6.99
N TRP A 123 -6.39 2.34 7.63
CA TRP A 123 -6.61 1.79 8.97
C TRP A 123 -6.38 0.28 9.02
N LEU A 124 -6.93 -0.47 8.06
CA LEU A 124 -6.77 -1.92 7.98
C LEU A 124 -5.29 -2.32 7.91
N VAL A 125 -4.52 -1.68 7.03
CA VAL A 125 -3.08 -1.95 6.90
C VAL A 125 -2.35 -1.59 8.18
N ALA A 126 -2.62 -0.44 8.78
CA ALA A 126 -1.97 -0.03 10.02
C ALA A 126 -2.25 -1.03 11.17
N LEU A 127 -3.52 -1.40 11.38
CA LEU A 127 -3.95 -2.32 12.43
C LEU A 127 -3.37 -3.72 12.23
N LEU A 128 -3.48 -4.28 11.02
CA LEU A 128 -2.96 -5.62 10.73
C LEU A 128 -1.44 -5.68 10.81
N THR A 129 -0.74 -4.63 10.38
CA THR A 129 0.73 -4.54 10.51
C THR A 129 1.12 -4.51 11.99
N ALA A 130 0.45 -3.68 12.79
CA ALA A 130 0.70 -3.58 14.23
C ALA A 130 0.38 -4.89 14.98
N LEU A 131 -0.71 -5.56 14.60
CA LEU A 131 -1.05 -6.88 15.13
C LEU A 131 -0.01 -7.92 14.74
N GLY A 132 0.44 -7.92 13.48
CA GLY A 132 1.51 -8.80 13.00
C GLY A 132 2.75 -8.62 13.85
N ILE A 133 3.24 -7.39 13.98
CA ILE A 133 4.37 -7.05 14.85
C ILE A 133 4.17 -7.57 16.28
N ARG A 134 2.99 -7.38 16.87
CA ARG A 134 2.70 -7.77 18.25
C ARG A 134 2.65 -9.28 18.47
N VAL A 135 2.14 -10.03 17.51
CA VAL A 135 2.09 -11.51 17.55
C VAL A 135 3.46 -12.10 17.19
N GLY A 136 4.39 -11.24 16.77
CA GLY A 136 5.63 -11.64 16.13
C GLY A 136 5.29 -12.24 14.77
N TRP A 137 4.98 -11.38 13.79
CA TRP A 137 4.83 -11.62 12.33
C TRP A 137 3.41 -11.57 11.73
#